data_AF-A0A7S4PWT6-F1
#
_entry.id   AF-A0A7S4PWT6-F1
#
_cell.length_a   1.000
_cell.length_b   1.000
_cell.length_c   1.000
_cell.angle_alpha   90.00
_cell.angle_beta   90.00
_cell.angle_gamma   90.00
#
_symmetry.space_group_name_H-M   'P 1'
#
loop_
_entity.id
_entity.type
_entity.pdbx_description
1 polymer ?
#
loop_
_entity_poly.entity_id
_entity_poly.type
_entity_poly.pdbx_seq_one_letter_code
_entity_poly.pdbx_strand_id
1 'polypeptide(L)'
;MAATSEGGESAEARAAALEEQVSRLAQMAKTLAAAEARGSALEVAAAAEAAMNDLDSARVAHGDADPAGRDETLKARLGDVTAQATKVYSAATERFARELEPLRVEVAQAVLSRIAERKGGGGDLFRLADRDGDGAVDRGEFLDFVARNSREGFAPERLHLLFDYLDDDADGRLSRDEFARCLIVLYRVSRPNVDLCHTMGLTQGRLVRRLELNETAELVEGPVRESNGAVRIRCRSLRDGATGWAMACGSNGVVFMQQTRIHFQVKRSTPLTSTFSVDGSTALRQLKEGELLEVLVWERLHEQSGLKRLRGRALRDSAVGWATTVGNGGMVYLQAV
;
A
#
# COMPACT_ATOMS: atom_id res chain seq x y z
N MET A 1 33.31 6.80 -40.26
CA MET A 1 33.12 5.37 -39.93
C MET A 1 33.74 4.95 -38.58
N ALA A 2 34.52 5.78 -37.88
CA ALA A 2 35.09 5.40 -36.56
C ALA A 2 34.24 5.81 -35.35
N ALA A 3 33.39 6.84 -35.46
CA ALA A 3 32.59 7.33 -34.32
C ALA A 3 31.41 6.40 -33.94
N THR A 4 31.01 5.50 -34.84
CA THR A 4 29.89 4.56 -34.63
C THR A 4 30.26 3.34 -33.78
N SER A 5 31.54 3.00 -33.61
CA SER A 5 31.95 1.83 -32.81
C SER A 5 32.09 2.14 -31.32
N GLU A 6 32.60 3.31 -30.94
CA GLU A 6 32.78 3.69 -29.53
C GLU A 6 31.45 3.88 -28.79
N GLY A 7 30.44 4.47 -29.45
CA GLY A 7 29.09 4.62 -28.88
C GLY A 7 28.36 3.28 -28.67
N GLY A 8 28.52 2.34 -29.61
CA GLY A 8 27.94 1.01 -29.54
C GLY A 8 28.56 0.13 -28.46
N GLU A 9 29.90 0.11 -28.36
CA GLU A 9 30.61 -0.62 -27.30
C GLU A 9 30.26 -0.09 -25.90
N SER A 10 30.05 1.23 -25.76
CA SER A 10 29.61 1.82 -24.50
C SER A 10 28.19 1.43 -24.11
N ALA A 11 27.26 1.32 -25.07
CA ALA A 11 25.88 0.90 -24.81
C ALA A 11 25.80 -0.57 -24.42
N GLU A 12 26.60 -1.41 -25.08
CA GLU A 12 26.66 -2.85 -24.84
C GLU A 12 27.25 -3.18 -23.46
N ALA A 13 28.31 -2.48 -23.06
CA ALA A 13 28.86 -2.58 -21.71
C ALA A 13 27.86 -2.10 -20.63
N ARG A 14 27.13 -1.01 -20.89
CA ARG A 14 26.09 -0.51 -19.98
C ARG A 14 24.95 -1.52 -19.82
N ALA A 15 24.48 -2.13 -20.91
CA ALA A 15 23.45 -3.17 -20.87
C ALA A 15 23.90 -4.39 -20.04
N ALA A 16 25.12 -4.89 -20.26
CA ALA A 16 25.67 -6.01 -19.50
C ALA A 16 25.80 -5.71 -18.00
N ALA A 17 26.23 -4.49 -17.64
CA ALA A 17 26.33 -4.07 -16.24
C ALA A 17 24.95 -4.04 -15.54
N LEU A 18 23.92 -3.55 -16.23
CA LEU A 18 22.56 -3.52 -15.70
C LEU A 18 21.96 -4.93 -15.57
N GLU A 19 22.24 -5.84 -16.51
CA GLU A 19 21.87 -7.27 -16.45
C GLU A 19 22.49 -7.96 -15.20
N GLU A 20 23.77 -7.69 -14.92
CA GLU A 20 24.42 -8.22 -13.72
C GLU A 20 23.83 -7.61 -12.44
N GLN A 21 23.58 -6.31 -12.43
CA GLN A 21 22.99 -5.61 -11.28
C GLN A 21 21.58 -6.12 -10.96
N VAL A 22 20.69 -6.24 -11.95
CA VAL A 22 19.32 -6.75 -11.73
C VAL A 22 19.33 -8.20 -11.23
N SER A 23 20.26 -9.02 -11.72
CA SER A 23 20.44 -10.40 -11.26
C SER A 23 20.87 -10.47 -9.79
N ARG A 24 21.81 -9.62 -9.36
CA ARG A 24 22.22 -9.50 -7.95
C ARG A 24 21.06 -9.04 -7.05
N LEU A 25 20.33 -8.01 -7.47
CA LEU A 25 19.16 -7.51 -6.75
C LEU A 25 18.05 -8.56 -6.64
N ALA A 26 17.85 -9.39 -7.67
CA ALA A 26 16.91 -10.51 -7.63
C ALA A 26 17.27 -11.55 -6.55
N GLN A 27 18.56 -11.72 -6.24
CA GLN A 27 18.99 -12.56 -5.11
C GLN A 27 18.82 -11.82 -3.79
N MET A 28 19.14 -10.53 -3.70
CA MET A 28 18.94 -9.72 -2.48
C MET A 28 17.48 -9.66 -2.05
N ALA A 29 16.53 -9.50 -2.99
CA ALA A 29 15.09 -9.50 -2.71
C ALA A 29 14.59 -10.82 -2.08
N LYS A 30 15.33 -11.93 -2.27
CA LYS A 30 15.07 -13.22 -1.60
C LYS A 30 15.61 -13.28 -0.18
N THR A 31 16.34 -12.27 0.28
CA THR A 31 16.88 -12.15 1.65
C THR A 31 16.23 -10.99 2.42
N LEU A 32 16.64 -10.75 3.68
CA LEU A 32 16.05 -9.73 4.57
C LEU A 32 16.36 -8.27 4.15
N ALA A 33 17.06 -8.05 3.03
CA ALA A 33 17.41 -6.73 2.48
C ALA A 33 16.34 -6.18 1.52
N ALA A 34 15.05 -6.44 1.78
CA ALA A 34 13.96 -6.11 0.87
C ALA A 34 13.81 -4.59 0.62
N ALA A 35 14.08 -3.75 1.63
CA ALA A 35 14.02 -2.30 1.49
C ALA A 35 15.11 -1.77 0.52
N GLU A 36 16.37 -2.21 0.69
CA GLU A 36 17.48 -1.84 -0.19
C GLU A 36 17.28 -2.35 -1.62
N ALA A 37 16.77 -3.58 -1.75
CA ALA A 37 16.46 -4.17 -3.04
C ALA A 37 15.34 -3.42 -3.79
N ARG A 38 14.34 -2.86 -3.07
CA ARG A 38 13.25 -2.06 -3.65
C ARG A 38 13.80 -0.80 -4.32
N GLY A 39 14.55 0.03 -3.59
CA GLY A 39 15.11 1.28 -4.13
C GLY A 39 16.03 1.03 -5.32
N SER A 40 16.97 0.10 -5.16
CA SER A 40 17.96 -0.23 -6.19
C SER A 40 17.31 -0.81 -7.46
N ALA A 41 16.22 -1.57 -7.35
CA ALA A 41 15.53 -2.11 -8.51
C ALA A 41 14.84 -1.02 -9.34
N LEU A 42 14.31 0.03 -8.69
CA LEU A 42 13.73 1.17 -9.39
C LEU A 42 14.80 1.94 -10.17
N GLU A 43 15.96 2.17 -9.57
CA GLU A 43 17.11 2.83 -10.22
C GLU A 43 17.60 2.06 -11.45
N VAL A 44 17.67 0.73 -11.36
CA VAL A 44 18.05 -0.13 -12.50
C VAL A 44 17.02 -0.03 -13.63
N ALA A 45 15.73 -0.05 -13.32
CA ALA A 45 14.67 0.11 -14.33
C ALA A 45 14.77 1.46 -15.04
N ALA A 46 14.93 2.55 -14.28
CA ALA A 46 15.09 3.89 -14.84
C ALA A 46 16.37 4.03 -15.69
N ALA A 47 17.48 3.43 -15.24
CA ALA A 47 18.74 3.44 -15.98
C ALA A 47 18.66 2.67 -17.30
N ALA A 48 17.90 1.57 -17.34
CA ALA A 48 17.65 0.79 -18.55
C ALA A 48 16.73 1.53 -19.54
N GLU A 49 15.67 2.18 -19.07
CA GLU A 49 14.81 3.03 -19.90
C GLU A 49 15.57 4.24 -20.48
N ALA A 50 16.40 4.90 -19.67
CA ALA A 50 17.26 5.97 -20.15
C ALA A 50 18.20 5.48 -21.26
N ALA A 51 18.80 4.30 -21.10
CA ALA A 51 19.66 3.70 -22.14
C ALA A 51 18.89 3.38 -23.44
N MET A 52 17.63 2.94 -23.34
CA MET A 52 16.77 2.74 -24.52
C MET A 52 16.48 4.06 -25.25
N ASN A 53 16.17 5.12 -24.51
CA ASN A 53 15.92 6.46 -25.08
C ASN A 53 17.18 7.06 -25.73
N ASP A 54 18.36 6.82 -25.15
CA ASP A 54 19.65 7.22 -25.71
C ASP A 54 19.87 6.53 -27.08
N LEU A 55 19.57 5.23 -27.18
CA LEU A 55 19.64 4.47 -28.44
C LEU A 55 18.67 5.01 -29.50
N ASP A 56 17.43 5.32 -29.11
CA ASP A 56 16.46 5.93 -30.03
C ASP A 56 16.92 7.31 -30.54
N SER A 57 17.46 8.13 -29.65
CA SER A 57 17.97 9.47 -29.99
C SER A 57 19.17 9.39 -30.92
N ALA A 58 20.08 8.43 -30.69
CA ALA A 58 21.22 8.16 -31.57
C ALA A 58 20.77 7.69 -32.97
N ARG A 59 19.74 6.83 -33.04
CA ARG A 59 19.16 6.36 -34.32
C ARG A 59 18.56 7.51 -35.13
N VAL A 60 17.84 8.43 -34.48
CA VAL A 60 17.33 9.65 -35.12
C VAL A 60 18.48 10.54 -35.63
N ALA A 61 19.57 10.67 -34.87
CA ALA A 61 20.70 11.53 -35.22
C ALA A 61 21.60 10.96 -36.34
N HIS A 62 21.74 9.64 -36.44
CA HIS A 62 22.67 8.97 -37.37
C HIS A 62 21.99 8.31 -38.59
N GLY A 63 20.65 8.35 -38.65
CA GLY A 63 19.84 7.72 -39.70
C GLY A 63 19.50 6.26 -39.38
N ASP A 64 18.41 5.74 -39.97
CA ASP A 64 17.81 4.41 -39.71
C ASP A 64 18.68 3.19 -40.08
N ALA A 65 19.99 3.36 -40.30
CA ALA A 65 20.87 2.27 -40.64
C ALA A 65 21.20 1.42 -39.40
N ASP A 66 20.47 0.31 -39.22
CA ASP A 66 20.82 -0.80 -38.31
C ASP A 66 21.25 -2.04 -39.14
N PRO A 67 22.47 -2.03 -39.72
CA PRO A 67 22.88 -3.05 -40.69
C PRO A 67 23.03 -4.46 -40.11
N ALA A 68 22.77 -4.68 -38.82
CA ALA A 68 22.91 -5.99 -38.16
C ALA A 68 21.84 -6.28 -37.09
N GLY A 69 20.78 -5.47 -36.97
CA GLY A 69 19.77 -5.65 -35.91
C GLY A 69 20.33 -5.43 -34.50
N ARG A 70 21.45 -4.71 -34.37
CA ARG A 70 22.19 -4.55 -33.10
C ARG A 70 21.42 -3.68 -32.14
N ASP A 71 20.88 -2.57 -32.62
CA ASP A 71 20.09 -1.65 -31.81
C ASP A 71 18.80 -2.33 -31.34
N GLU A 72 18.16 -3.10 -32.22
CA GLU A 72 16.97 -3.88 -31.88
C GLU A 72 17.27 -4.95 -30.82
N THR A 73 18.41 -5.64 -30.95
CA THR A 73 18.88 -6.63 -29.96
C THR A 73 19.19 -5.97 -28.61
N LEU A 74 19.86 -4.82 -28.59
CA LEU A 74 20.16 -4.08 -27.37
C LEU A 74 18.89 -3.56 -26.70
N LYS A 75 17.92 -3.07 -27.47
CA LYS A 75 16.61 -2.67 -26.94
C LYS A 75 15.85 -3.83 -26.33
N ALA A 76 15.84 -5.00 -26.97
CA ALA A 76 15.21 -6.19 -26.41
C ALA A 76 15.84 -6.57 -25.06
N ARG A 77 17.18 -6.57 -24.97
CA ARG A 77 17.91 -6.82 -23.73
C ARG A 77 17.61 -5.80 -22.63
N LEU A 78 17.62 -4.51 -22.96
CA LEU A 78 17.28 -3.45 -22.01
C LEU A 78 15.81 -3.55 -21.57
N GLY A 79 14.91 -3.91 -22.48
CA GLY A 79 13.50 -4.21 -22.17
C GLY A 79 13.36 -5.37 -21.19
N ASP A 80 14.13 -6.44 -21.37
CA ASP A 80 14.20 -7.56 -20.42
C ASP A 80 14.75 -7.13 -19.06
N VAL A 81 15.77 -6.27 -19.02
CA VAL A 81 16.30 -5.69 -17.78
C VAL A 81 15.22 -4.87 -17.06
N THR A 82 14.50 -3.98 -17.75
CA THR A 82 13.41 -3.20 -17.15
C THR A 82 12.31 -4.10 -16.60
N ALA A 83 11.93 -5.15 -17.35
CA ALA A 83 10.92 -6.12 -16.90
C ALA A 83 11.39 -6.91 -15.67
N GLN A 84 12.66 -7.35 -15.64
CA GLN A 84 13.25 -8.03 -14.49
C GLN A 84 13.33 -7.11 -13.28
N ALA A 85 13.77 -5.87 -13.46
CA ALA A 85 13.89 -4.89 -12.38
C ALA A 85 12.52 -4.58 -11.77
N THR A 86 11.49 -4.41 -12.60
CA THR A 86 10.10 -4.24 -12.14
C THR A 86 9.62 -5.44 -11.32
N LYS A 87 9.95 -6.65 -11.75
CA LYS A 87 9.61 -7.88 -11.02
C LYS A 87 10.34 -7.96 -9.67
N VAL A 88 11.63 -7.60 -9.62
CA VAL A 88 12.40 -7.55 -8.38
C VAL A 88 11.83 -6.50 -7.43
N TYR A 89 11.55 -5.29 -7.93
CA TYR A 89 10.89 -4.22 -7.18
C TYR A 89 9.58 -4.68 -6.57
N SER A 90 8.73 -5.33 -7.37
CA SER A 90 7.41 -5.81 -6.91
C SER A 90 7.56 -6.88 -5.82
N ALA A 91 8.44 -7.86 -6.03
CA ALA A 91 8.68 -8.91 -5.05
C ALA A 91 9.28 -8.37 -3.73
N ALA A 92 10.21 -7.42 -3.83
CA ALA A 92 10.81 -6.75 -2.68
C ALA A 92 9.77 -5.91 -1.91
N THR A 93 8.93 -5.16 -2.63
CA THR A 93 7.86 -4.34 -2.05
C THR A 93 6.82 -5.19 -1.33
N GLU A 94 6.35 -6.28 -1.96
CA GLU A 94 5.42 -7.21 -1.33
C GLU A 94 6.01 -7.84 -0.07
N ARG A 95 7.29 -8.24 -0.12
CA ARG A 95 7.95 -8.81 1.04
C ARG A 95 8.06 -7.80 2.18
N PHE A 96 8.53 -6.59 1.88
CA PHE A 96 8.61 -5.51 2.84
C PHE A 96 7.24 -5.21 3.45
N ALA A 97 6.19 -5.13 2.63
CA ALA A 97 4.82 -4.93 3.10
C ALA A 97 4.31 -6.08 3.99
N ARG A 98 4.67 -7.34 3.71
CA ARG A 98 4.34 -8.50 4.56
C ARG A 98 5.06 -8.47 5.90
N GLU A 99 6.32 -8.03 5.92
CA GLU A 99 7.14 -7.95 7.13
C GLU A 99 6.71 -6.79 8.05
N LEU A 100 6.28 -5.66 7.46
CA LEU A 100 5.90 -4.46 8.19
C LEU A 100 4.43 -4.42 8.62
N GLU A 101 3.56 -5.22 8.00
CA GLU A 101 2.13 -5.25 8.37
C GLU A 101 1.87 -5.63 9.84
N PRO A 102 2.51 -6.68 10.40
CA PRO A 102 2.32 -6.99 11.82
C PRO A 102 2.73 -5.83 12.71
N LEU A 103 3.85 -5.16 12.40
CA LEU A 103 4.29 -3.98 13.15
C LEU A 103 3.30 -2.81 13.03
N ARG A 104 2.80 -2.54 11.82
CA ARG A 104 1.76 -1.50 11.61
C ARG A 104 0.53 -1.78 12.47
N VAL A 105 0.08 -3.03 12.49
CA VAL A 105 -1.09 -3.47 13.28
C VAL A 105 -0.81 -3.36 14.78
N GLU A 106 0.36 -3.77 15.26
CA GLU A 106 0.79 -3.62 16.67
C GLU A 106 0.75 -2.13 17.08
N VAL A 107 1.38 -1.25 16.30
CA VAL A 107 1.39 0.19 16.54
C VAL A 107 -0.04 0.76 16.54
N ALA A 108 -0.86 0.41 15.55
CA ALA A 108 -2.25 0.87 15.45
C ALA A 108 -3.07 0.46 16.68
N GLN A 109 -2.99 -0.80 17.10
CA GLN A 109 -3.73 -1.31 18.24
C GLN A 109 -3.29 -0.66 19.55
N ALA A 110 -1.98 -0.48 19.74
CA ALA A 110 -1.42 0.20 20.90
C ALA A 110 -1.92 1.66 20.98
N VAL A 111 -1.89 2.36 19.83
CA VAL A 111 -2.34 3.75 19.71
C VAL A 111 -3.84 3.89 19.95
N LEU A 112 -4.66 3.11 19.26
CA LEU A 112 -6.12 3.15 19.38
C LEU A 112 -6.57 2.81 20.80
N SER A 113 -5.99 1.78 21.41
CA SER A 113 -6.31 1.40 22.79
C SER A 113 -6.00 2.53 23.77
N ARG A 114 -4.86 3.22 23.61
CA ARG A 114 -4.48 4.33 24.48
C ARG A 114 -5.37 5.56 24.29
N ILE A 115 -5.77 5.86 23.06
CA ILE A 115 -6.65 6.98 22.75
C ILE A 115 -8.05 6.75 23.32
N ALA A 116 -8.57 5.52 23.22
CA ALA A 116 -9.89 5.17 23.77
C ALA A 116 -9.99 5.35 25.29
N GLU A 117 -8.87 5.18 26.02
CA GLU A 117 -8.81 5.45 27.47
C GLU A 117 -8.89 6.94 27.84
N ARG A 118 -8.58 7.85 26.91
CA ARG A 118 -8.58 9.29 27.18
C ARG A 118 -10.00 9.84 27.09
N LYS A 119 -10.38 10.69 28.05
CA LYS A 119 -11.63 11.48 27.95
C LYS A 119 -11.57 12.33 26.68
N GLY A 120 -12.51 12.14 25.76
CA GLY A 120 -12.54 12.84 24.46
C GLY A 120 -11.84 12.12 23.31
N GLY A 121 -11.56 10.81 23.42
CA GLY A 121 -10.82 9.96 22.47
C GLY A 121 -11.39 9.77 21.05
N GLY A 122 -11.98 10.81 20.44
CA GLY A 122 -12.45 10.83 19.05
C GLY A 122 -11.94 12.04 18.25
N GLY A 123 -10.83 12.65 18.68
CA GLY A 123 -10.21 13.79 18.01
C GLY A 123 -9.56 13.42 16.67
N ASP A 124 -9.25 14.44 15.89
CA ASP A 124 -8.53 14.30 14.63
C ASP A 124 -7.08 13.88 14.88
N LEU A 125 -6.79 12.58 14.79
CA LEU A 125 -5.50 12.00 15.13
C LEU A 125 -4.37 12.50 14.23
N PHE A 126 -4.69 12.91 13.01
CA PHE A 126 -3.72 13.53 12.11
C PHE A 126 -3.19 14.84 12.69
N ARG A 127 -4.08 15.74 13.12
CA ARG A 127 -3.70 17.00 13.79
C ARG A 127 -3.00 16.81 15.13
N LEU A 128 -3.15 15.63 15.74
CA LEU A 128 -2.41 15.29 16.96
C LEU A 128 -0.96 14.86 16.65
N ALA A 129 -0.74 14.29 15.47
CA ALA A 129 0.57 13.90 14.98
C ALA A 129 1.31 15.10 14.37
N ASP A 130 0.68 15.81 13.43
CA ASP A 130 1.12 17.05 12.78
C ASP A 130 1.18 18.18 13.83
N ARG A 131 2.36 18.40 14.40
CA ARG A 131 2.58 19.24 15.58
C ARG A 131 2.92 20.67 15.18
N ASP A 132 3.60 20.85 14.06
CA ASP A 132 3.92 22.17 13.53
C ASP A 132 2.81 22.74 12.63
N GLY A 133 1.85 21.91 12.22
CA GLY A 133 0.68 22.32 11.44
C GLY A 133 0.99 22.54 9.97
N ASP A 134 2.07 21.95 9.45
CA ASP A 134 2.47 22.08 8.04
C ASP A 134 1.59 21.26 7.09
N GLY A 135 0.68 20.45 7.63
CA GLY A 135 -0.30 19.66 6.88
C GLY A 135 0.22 18.29 6.46
N ALA A 136 1.39 17.88 6.94
CA ALA A 136 1.96 16.54 6.81
C ALA A 136 2.46 16.04 8.18
N VAL A 137 2.84 14.77 8.26
CA VAL A 137 3.51 14.23 9.45
C VAL A 137 4.92 13.82 9.07
N ASP A 138 5.91 14.51 9.59
CA ASP A 138 7.30 14.12 9.38
C ASP A 138 7.71 12.93 10.27
N ARG A 139 8.93 12.42 10.06
CA ARG A 139 9.44 11.25 10.78
C ARG A 139 9.54 11.48 12.29
N GLY A 140 9.99 12.66 12.72
CA GLY A 140 10.09 13.01 14.13
C GLY A 140 8.72 13.09 14.79
N GLU A 141 7.76 13.73 14.10
CA GLU A 141 6.38 13.84 14.53
C GLU A 141 5.69 12.47 14.64
N PHE A 142 5.94 11.56 13.69
CA PHE A 142 5.43 10.19 13.73
C PHE A 142 5.95 9.42 14.95
N LEU A 143 7.27 9.47 15.21
CA LEU A 143 7.89 8.83 16.37
C LEU A 143 7.33 9.40 17.68
N ASP A 144 7.26 10.73 17.80
CA ASP A 144 6.68 11.43 18.94
C ASP A 144 5.20 11.09 19.14
N PHE A 145 4.44 10.97 18.05
CA PHE A 145 3.03 10.59 18.08
C PHE A 145 2.86 9.18 18.64
N VAL A 146 3.62 8.20 18.14
CA VAL A 146 3.56 6.82 18.65
C VAL A 146 3.98 6.79 20.12
N ALA A 147 5.11 7.40 20.49
CA ALA A 147 5.61 7.40 21.86
C ALA A 147 4.62 8.04 22.87
N ARG A 148 3.92 9.11 22.48
CA ARG A 148 2.91 9.77 23.33
C ARG A 148 1.61 8.97 23.42
N ASN A 149 1.33 8.10 22.45
CA ASN A 149 0.05 7.42 22.32
C ASN A 149 0.14 5.89 22.40
N SER A 150 1.29 5.28 22.68
CA SER A 150 1.41 3.86 23.05
C SER A 150 1.91 3.72 24.49
N ARG A 151 1.62 2.58 25.11
CA ARG A 151 2.35 2.15 26.33
C ARG A 151 3.57 1.29 26.00
N GLU A 152 3.63 0.81 24.77
CA GLU A 152 4.67 -0.07 24.27
C GLU A 152 5.88 0.75 23.82
N GLY A 153 7.07 0.29 24.21
CA GLY A 153 8.33 0.84 23.75
C GLY A 153 8.72 0.23 22.40
N PHE A 154 8.24 0.81 21.31
CA PHE A 154 8.70 0.45 19.97
C PHE A 154 10.11 1.00 19.73
N ALA A 155 11.01 0.17 19.22
CA ALA A 155 12.35 0.60 18.85
C ALA A 155 12.28 1.66 17.72
N PRO A 156 13.02 2.79 17.81
CA PRO A 156 13.00 3.84 16.79
C PRO A 156 13.27 3.33 15.37
N GLU A 157 14.19 2.37 15.23
CA GLU A 157 14.57 1.78 13.95
C GLU A 157 13.40 1.06 13.29
N ARG A 158 12.55 0.38 14.08
CA ARG A 158 11.32 -0.26 13.58
C ARG A 158 10.29 0.77 13.15
N LEU A 159 10.16 1.88 13.89
CA LEU A 159 9.25 2.97 13.53
C LEU A 159 9.70 3.71 12.27
N HIS A 160 11.01 3.83 12.03
CA HIS A 160 11.54 4.36 10.77
C HIS A 160 11.15 3.49 9.58
N LEU A 161 11.30 2.16 9.69
CA LEU A 161 10.85 1.25 8.63
C LEU A 161 9.33 1.29 8.43
N LEU A 162 8.56 1.45 9.50
CA LEU A 162 7.11 1.63 9.41
C LEU A 162 6.75 2.95 8.71
N PHE A 163 7.47 4.03 8.99
CA PHE A 163 7.30 5.30 8.29
C PHE A 163 7.54 5.12 6.79
N ASP A 164 8.66 4.51 6.39
CA ASP A 164 9.02 4.28 4.98
C ASP A 164 8.03 3.34 4.26
N TYR A 165 7.36 2.47 5.03
CA TYR A 165 6.28 1.64 4.52
C TYR A 165 4.98 2.43 4.29
N LEU A 166 4.75 3.48 5.09
CA LEU A 166 3.56 4.33 5.02
C LEU A 166 3.71 5.48 4.02
N ASP A 167 4.93 5.93 3.75
CA ASP A 167 5.29 6.95 2.76
C ASP A 167 5.33 6.32 1.36
N ASP A 168 4.21 6.35 0.63
CA ASP A 168 4.09 5.66 -0.66
C ASP A 168 4.81 6.42 -1.79
N ASP A 169 4.86 7.75 -1.71
CA ASP A 169 5.51 8.60 -2.73
C ASP A 169 6.96 9.00 -2.39
N ALA A 170 7.44 8.60 -1.21
CA ALA A 170 8.81 8.78 -0.75
C ALA A 170 9.22 10.26 -0.64
N ASP A 171 8.27 11.14 -0.29
CA ASP A 171 8.53 12.56 -0.08
C ASP A 171 9.13 12.87 1.30
N GLY A 172 9.27 11.85 2.16
CA GLY A 172 9.81 11.95 3.50
C GLY A 172 8.81 12.43 4.54
N ARG A 173 7.52 12.52 4.17
CA ARG A 173 6.40 12.98 4.98
C ARG A 173 5.23 12.00 4.82
N LEU A 174 4.26 12.06 5.73
CA LEU A 174 3.01 11.32 5.59
C LEU A 174 1.87 12.29 5.35
N SER A 175 1.22 12.17 4.20
CA SER A 175 -0.06 12.83 3.97
C SER A 175 -1.12 12.31 4.95
N ARG A 176 -2.27 13.02 5.04
CA ARG A 176 -3.40 12.57 5.88
C ARG A 176 -3.82 11.14 5.58
N ASP A 177 -3.87 10.77 4.31
CA ASP A 177 -4.32 9.45 3.89
C ASP A 177 -3.27 8.36 4.21
N GLU A 178 -1.98 8.65 4.08
CA GLU A 178 -0.89 7.74 4.45
C GLU A 178 -0.78 7.53 5.96
N PHE A 179 -0.90 8.61 6.73
CA PHE A 179 -0.97 8.53 8.17
C PHE A 179 -2.21 7.76 8.64
N ALA A 180 -3.39 8.01 8.04
CA ALA A 180 -4.62 7.30 8.40
C ALA A 180 -4.48 5.78 8.19
N ARG A 181 -3.79 5.35 7.13
CA ARG A 181 -3.49 3.94 6.87
C ARG A 181 -2.67 3.29 7.99
N CYS A 182 -1.86 4.05 8.73
CA CYS A 182 -1.20 3.54 9.93
C CYS A 182 -2.21 3.01 10.95
N LEU A 183 -3.33 3.71 11.16
CA LEU A 183 -4.27 3.47 12.25
C LEU A 183 -5.46 2.60 11.86
N ILE A 184 -5.75 2.44 10.57
CA ILE A 184 -6.85 1.61 10.10
C ILE A 184 -6.50 0.13 10.28
N VAL A 185 -7.23 -0.56 11.16
CA VAL A 185 -7.16 -2.03 11.29
C VAL A 185 -8.54 -2.60 10.99
N LEU A 186 -8.62 -3.47 10.00
CA LEU A 186 -9.88 -4.06 9.55
C LEU A 186 -9.99 -5.50 10.01
N TYR A 187 -11.20 -5.89 10.41
CA TYR A 187 -11.57 -7.25 10.75
C TYR A 187 -12.68 -7.72 9.83
N ARG A 188 -12.54 -8.94 9.29
CA ARG A 188 -13.60 -9.64 8.55
C ARG A 188 -14.21 -10.71 9.44
N VAL A 189 -15.52 -10.80 9.46
CA VAL A 189 -16.24 -11.90 10.09
C VAL A 189 -15.92 -13.20 9.36
N SER A 190 -15.23 -14.11 10.05
CA SER A 190 -14.81 -15.41 9.50
C SER A 190 -15.72 -16.56 9.93
N ARG A 191 -16.62 -16.33 10.90
CA ARG A 191 -17.63 -17.31 11.36
C ARG A 191 -18.97 -16.61 11.67
N PRO A 192 -20.12 -17.30 11.50
CA PRO A 192 -21.42 -16.72 11.80
C PRO A 192 -21.62 -16.49 13.30
N ASN A 193 -22.72 -15.82 13.66
CA ASN A 193 -23.17 -15.55 15.03
C ASN A 193 -22.25 -14.59 15.81
N VAL A 194 -21.79 -13.53 15.15
CA VAL A 194 -21.05 -12.45 15.81
C VAL A 194 -22.01 -11.31 16.13
N ASP A 195 -22.38 -11.20 17.40
CA ASP A 195 -23.22 -10.11 17.88
C ASP A 195 -22.37 -8.85 18.15
N LEU A 196 -22.89 -7.70 17.72
CA LEU A 196 -22.36 -6.37 18.00
C LEU A 196 -23.16 -5.78 19.17
N CYS A 197 -22.50 -5.48 20.28
CA CYS A 197 -23.13 -5.05 21.54
C CYS A 197 -22.66 -3.66 21.97
N HIS A 198 -23.49 -2.89 22.68
CA HIS A 198 -23.07 -1.56 23.15
C HIS A 198 -21.93 -1.58 24.18
N THR A 199 -21.89 -2.59 25.05
CA THR A 199 -20.91 -2.71 26.14
C THR A 199 -20.22 -4.08 26.10
N MET A 200 -19.02 -4.15 26.67
CA MET A 200 -18.25 -5.38 26.84
C MET A 200 -18.80 -6.20 28.03
N GLY A 201 -18.77 -7.54 27.97
CA GLY A 201 -19.09 -8.43 29.10
C GLY A 201 -20.12 -9.54 28.85
N LEU A 202 -20.36 -10.36 29.88
CA LEU A 202 -21.22 -11.56 29.90
C LEU A 202 -22.71 -11.26 30.14
N THR A 203 -23.04 -10.17 30.82
CA THR A 203 -24.40 -9.63 30.87
C THR A 203 -24.63 -8.95 29.53
N GLN A 204 -25.41 -9.60 28.66
CA GLN A 204 -25.66 -9.19 27.27
C GLN A 204 -25.71 -7.66 27.14
N GLY A 205 -24.58 -7.06 26.74
CA GLY A 205 -24.57 -5.66 26.35
C GLY A 205 -25.65 -5.52 25.29
N ARG A 206 -26.50 -4.51 25.41
CA ARG A 206 -27.67 -4.34 24.53
C ARG A 206 -27.25 -4.57 23.09
N LEU A 207 -27.86 -5.57 22.45
CA LEU A 207 -27.58 -5.94 21.07
C LEU A 207 -27.81 -4.71 20.18
N VAL A 208 -26.80 -4.35 19.41
CA VAL A 208 -26.91 -3.37 18.33
C VAL A 208 -27.48 -4.11 17.12
N ARG A 209 -26.78 -5.16 16.67
CA ARG A 209 -27.21 -6.12 15.65
C ARG A 209 -26.22 -7.27 15.54
N ARG A 210 -26.50 -8.24 14.68
CA ARG A 210 -25.56 -9.29 14.28
C ARG A 210 -24.75 -8.86 13.06
N LEU A 211 -23.45 -9.17 13.05
CA LEU A 211 -22.59 -9.03 11.87
C LEU A 211 -22.73 -10.27 10.96
N GLU A 212 -22.77 -10.04 9.66
CA GLU A 212 -22.89 -11.11 8.66
C GLU A 212 -21.53 -11.76 8.35
N LEU A 213 -21.54 -13.01 7.88
CA LEU A 213 -20.32 -13.67 7.40
C LEU A 213 -19.69 -12.84 6.28
N ASN A 214 -18.36 -12.67 6.32
CA ASN A 214 -17.57 -11.81 5.44
C ASN A 214 -17.81 -10.30 5.58
N GLU A 215 -18.68 -9.86 6.49
CA GLU A 215 -18.81 -8.44 6.80
C GLU A 215 -17.49 -7.90 7.36
N THR A 216 -17.10 -6.69 6.94
CA THR A 216 -15.87 -6.03 7.38
C THR A 216 -16.19 -4.90 8.34
N ALA A 217 -15.40 -4.81 9.41
CA ALA A 217 -15.50 -3.76 10.42
C ALA A 217 -14.12 -3.17 10.74
N GLU A 218 -14.06 -1.87 10.94
CA GLU A 218 -12.87 -1.13 11.35
C GLU A 218 -12.74 -1.15 12.88
N LEU A 219 -11.53 -1.43 13.37
CA LEU A 219 -11.20 -1.38 14.78
C LEU A 219 -11.30 0.05 15.30
N VAL A 220 -12.01 0.22 16.41
CA VAL A 220 -12.13 1.48 17.14
C VAL A 220 -11.37 1.40 18.47
N GLU A 221 -11.42 0.25 19.14
CA GLU A 221 -10.75 0.01 20.42
C GLU A 221 -10.42 -1.46 20.60
N GLY A 222 -9.28 -1.74 21.25
CA GLY A 222 -8.79 -3.08 21.54
C GLY A 222 -7.71 -3.55 20.55
N PRO A 223 -7.42 -4.85 20.49
CA PRO A 223 -8.15 -5.96 21.11
C PRO A 223 -8.02 -6.01 22.63
N VAL A 224 -9.13 -6.31 23.32
CA VAL A 224 -9.17 -6.52 24.77
C VAL A 224 -9.27 -8.00 25.06
N ARG A 225 -8.30 -8.55 25.81
CA ARG A 225 -8.32 -9.92 26.29
C ARG A 225 -9.00 -9.99 27.67
N GLU A 226 -10.13 -10.68 27.75
CA GLU A 226 -10.83 -10.95 29.00
C GLU A 226 -10.08 -12.00 29.83
N SER A 227 -10.34 -12.05 31.14
CA SER A 227 -9.69 -12.98 32.08
C SER A 227 -9.90 -14.46 31.74
N ASN A 228 -10.98 -14.79 31.05
CA ASN A 228 -11.28 -16.13 30.55
C ASN A 228 -10.56 -16.47 29.23
N GLY A 229 -9.72 -15.57 28.71
CA GLY A 229 -8.96 -15.74 27.46
C GLY A 229 -9.67 -15.27 26.19
N ALA A 230 -10.97 -14.94 26.24
CA ALA A 230 -11.69 -14.39 25.10
C ALA A 230 -11.11 -13.02 24.68
N VAL A 231 -11.19 -12.71 23.39
CA VAL A 231 -10.71 -11.45 22.82
C VAL A 231 -11.88 -10.73 22.17
N ARG A 232 -12.11 -9.49 22.59
CA ARG A 232 -13.13 -8.61 22.04
C ARG A 232 -12.50 -7.37 21.42
N ILE A 233 -13.18 -6.84 20.42
CA ILE A 233 -12.83 -5.57 19.78
C ILE A 233 -14.05 -4.68 19.81
N ARG A 234 -13.85 -3.37 19.99
CA ARG A 234 -14.87 -2.39 19.61
C ARG A 234 -14.61 -2.05 18.16
N CYS A 235 -15.61 -2.21 17.30
CA CYS A 235 -15.46 -1.97 15.88
C CYS A 235 -16.66 -1.22 15.32
N ARG A 236 -16.43 -0.55 14.18
CA ARG A 236 -17.43 0.12 13.36
C ARG A 236 -17.61 -0.68 12.08
N SER A 237 -18.81 -1.17 11.79
CA SER A 237 -19.09 -1.84 10.53
C SER A 237 -18.91 -0.89 9.35
N LEU A 238 -18.24 -1.36 8.29
CA LEU A 238 -18.13 -0.62 7.03
C LEU A 238 -19.42 -0.66 6.21
N ARG A 239 -20.37 -1.55 6.53
CA ARG A 239 -21.63 -1.69 5.81
C ARG A 239 -22.61 -0.56 6.13
N ASP A 240 -22.76 -0.23 7.41
CA ASP A 240 -23.81 0.67 7.91
C ASP A 240 -23.33 1.64 8.99
N GLY A 241 -22.05 1.62 9.36
CA GLY A 241 -21.49 2.47 10.41
C GLY A 241 -21.87 2.06 11.83
N ALA A 242 -22.61 0.96 12.03
CA ALA A 242 -22.98 0.48 13.35
C ALA A 242 -21.71 0.20 14.17
N THR A 243 -21.63 0.76 15.38
CA THR A 243 -20.44 0.66 16.23
C THR A 243 -20.77 -0.06 17.54
N GLY A 244 -19.95 -1.02 17.94
CA GLY A 244 -20.10 -1.76 19.18
C GLY A 244 -18.97 -2.75 19.42
N TRP A 245 -19.10 -3.53 20.50
CA TRP A 245 -18.19 -4.60 20.88
C TRP A 245 -18.59 -5.90 20.21
N ALA A 246 -17.63 -6.57 19.58
CA ALA A 246 -17.77 -7.88 18.95
C ALA A 246 -16.71 -8.84 19.48
N MET A 247 -17.01 -10.14 19.46
CA MET A 247 -16.06 -11.19 19.80
C MET A 247 -15.15 -11.47 18.60
N ALA A 248 -13.85 -11.20 18.74
CA ALA A 248 -12.87 -11.54 17.72
C ALA A 248 -12.38 -12.98 17.89
N CYS A 249 -12.14 -13.41 19.13
CA CYS A 249 -11.74 -14.77 19.48
C CYS A 249 -12.44 -15.25 20.76
N GLY A 250 -12.97 -16.46 20.77
CA GLY A 250 -13.55 -17.08 21.97
C GLY A 250 -12.48 -17.53 22.97
N SER A 251 -12.89 -17.81 24.22
CA SER A 251 -12.01 -18.36 25.26
C SER A 251 -11.39 -19.72 24.91
N ASN A 252 -12.03 -20.46 24.00
CA ASN A 252 -11.56 -21.73 23.45
C ASN A 252 -10.65 -21.57 22.22
N GLY A 253 -10.23 -20.34 21.87
CA GLY A 253 -9.37 -20.05 20.72
C GLY A 253 -10.09 -20.01 19.37
N VAL A 254 -11.42 -20.18 19.32
CA VAL A 254 -12.18 -20.08 18.06
C VAL A 254 -12.18 -18.62 17.58
N VAL A 255 -11.63 -18.39 16.39
CA VAL A 255 -11.59 -17.06 15.76
C VAL A 255 -12.87 -16.78 14.98
N PHE A 256 -13.60 -15.76 15.42
CA PHE A 256 -14.85 -15.29 14.82
C PHE A 256 -14.64 -14.11 13.87
N MET A 257 -13.62 -13.30 14.13
CA MET A 257 -13.21 -12.20 13.27
C MET A 257 -11.69 -12.23 13.07
N GLN A 258 -11.25 -12.16 11.83
CA GLN A 258 -9.84 -12.17 11.45
C GLN A 258 -9.43 -10.80 10.93
N GLN A 259 -8.23 -10.35 11.27
CA GLN A 259 -7.65 -9.18 10.63
C GLN A 259 -7.59 -9.39 9.11
N THR A 260 -7.91 -8.34 8.36
CA THR A 260 -7.99 -8.42 6.91
C THR A 260 -7.53 -7.13 6.26
N ARG A 261 -7.30 -7.23 4.95
CA ARG A 261 -7.11 -6.10 4.04
C ARG A 261 -8.19 -6.18 2.97
N ILE A 262 -8.63 -5.04 2.47
CA ILE A 262 -9.65 -5.01 1.42
C ILE A 262 -8.96 -4.99 0.07
N HIS A 263 -9.41 -5.88 -0.82
CA HIS A 263 -8.98 -5.91 -2.20
C HIS A 263 -10.14 -5.57 -3.11
N PHE A 264 -9.84 -4.90 -4.21
CA PHE A 264 -10.78 -4.69 -5.31
C PHE A 264 -10.24 -5.40 -6.55
N GLN A 265 -11.12 -6.11 -7.24
CA GLN A 265 -10.83 -6.67 -8.55
C GLN A 265 -11.28 -5.70 -9.64
N VAL A 266 -10.41 -5.49 -10.61
CA VAL A 266 -10.70 -4.75 -11.84
C VAL A 266 -11.68 -5.56 -12.67
N LYS A 267 -12.90 -5.06 -12.82
CA LYS A 267 -13.96 -5.63 -13.66
C LYS A 267 -13.92 -5.07 -15.08
N ARG A 268 -13.34 -3.88 -15.26
CA ARG A 268 -13.15 -3.23 -16.56
C ARG A 268 -11.83 -2.49 -16.57
N SER A 269 -11.14 -2.55 -17.70
CA SER A 269 -9.90 -1.83 -17.91
C SER A 269 -10.04 -0.35 -17.53
N THR A 270 -9.16 0.16 -16.68
CA THR A 270 -9.19 1.55 -16.21
C THR A 270 -7.77 2.05 -15.93
N PRO A 271 -7.45 3.34 -16.17
CA PRO A 271 -6.13 3.87 -15.84
C PRO A 271 -5.93 3.93 -14.32
N LEU A 272 -4.70 3.60 -13.90
CA LEU A 272 -4.17 3.97 -12.59
C LEU A 272 -3.46 5.32 -12.76
N THR A 273 -3.82 6.33 -11.98
CA THR A 273 -3.27 7.69 -12.12
C THR A 273 -2.54 8.17 -10.87
N SER A 274 -1.66 9.16 -11.02
CA SER A 274 -0.84 9.68 -9.92
C SER A 274 -1.64 10.42 -8.85
N THR A 275 -2.69 11.15 -9.25
CA THR A 275 -3.45 12.02 -8.35
C THR A 275 -4.94 11.67 -8.27
N PHE A 276 -5.59 12.10 -7.18
CA PHE A 276 -7.04 11.93 -6.96
C PHE A 276 -7.87 12.71 -7.99
N SER A 277 -7.36 13.84 -8.46
CA SER A 277 -7.98 14.61 -9.53
C SER A 277 -7.85 13.89 -10.87
N VAL A 278 -8.78 14.16 -11.78
CA VAL A 278 -8.67 13.71 -13.17
C VAL A 278 -7.83 14.72 -13.97
N ASP A 279 -8.04 16.01 -13.70
CA ASP A 279 -7.30 17.10 -14.31
C ASP A 279 -5.85 17.13 -13.79
N GLY A 280 -4.88 17.25 -14.70
CA GLY A 280 -3.46 17.26 -14.35
C GLY A 280 -2.91 15.93 -13.82
N SER A 281 -3.69 14.85 -13.89
CA SER A 281 -3.28 13.51 -13.45
C SER A 281 -2.53 12.79 -14.54
N THR A 282 -1.39 12.17 -14.20
CA THR A 282 -0.63 11.34 -15.14
C THR A 282 -1.11 9.91 -15.05
N ALA A 283 -1.36 9.27 -16.19
CA ALA A 283 -1.60 7.83 -16.23
C ALA A 283 -0.29 7.10 -15.93
N LEU A 284 -0.24 6.41 -14.79
CA LEU A 284 0.90 5.60 -14.38
C LEU A 284 0.94 4.31 -15.20
N ARG A 285 -0.23 3.68 -15.38
CA ARG A 285 -0.43 2.53 -16.27
C ARG A 285 -1.91 2.20 -16.46
N GLN A 286 -2.19 1.27 -17.37
CA GLN A 286 -3.51 0.66 -17.50
C GLN A 286 -3.65 -0.55 -16.57
N LEU A 287 -4.72 -0.58 -15.77
CA LEU A 287 -5.12 -1.77 -15.02
C LEU A 287 -5.94 -2.69 -15.93
N LYS A 288 -5.54 -3.96 -16.06
CA LYS A 288 -6.28 -4.95 -16.86
C LYS A 288 -7.38 -5.62 -16.05
N GLU A 289 -8.41 -6.10 -16.73
CA GLU A 289 -9.46 -6.90 -16.12
C GLU A 289 -8.88 -8.12 -15.38
N GLY A 290 -9.41 -8.41 -14.20
CA GLY A 290 -8.94 -9.46 -13.32
C GLY A 290 -7.82 -9.06 -12.37
N GLU A 291 -7.11 -7.94 -12.61
CA GLU A 291 -6.09 -7.44 -11.68
C GLU A 291 -6.70 -7.09 -10.31
N LEU A 292 -5.89 -7.24 -9.25
CA LEU A 292 -6.29 -6.96 -7.87
C LEU A 292 -5.56 -5.73 -7.35
N LEU A 293 -6.29 -4.87 -6.64
CA LEU A 293 -5.75 -3.72 -5.92
C LEU A 293 -6.01 -3.89 -4.43
N GLU A 294 -4.96 -3.82 -3.63
CA GLU A 294 -5.08 -3.60 -2.18
C GLU A 294 -5.46 -2.14 -1.93
N VAL A 295 -6.53 -1.91 -1.16
CA VAL A 295 -7.01 -0.55 -0.86
C VAL A 295 -6.10 0.11 0.17
N LEU A 296 -5.53 1.27 -0.20
CA LEU A 296 -4.73 2.11 0.69
C LEU A 296 -5.56 3.28 1.22
N VAL A 297 -6.42 3.84 0.36
CA VAL A 297 -7.38 4.88 0.69
C VAL A 297 -8.75 4.44 0.21
N TRP A 298 -9.73 4.44 1.11
CA TRP A 298 -11.09 4.06 0.80
C TRP A 298 -11.69 4.92 -0.31
N GLU A 299 -12.68 4.36 -1.02
CA GLU A 299 -13.32 5.06 -2.12
C GLU A 299 -14.05 6.34 -1.68
N ARG A 300 -13.83 7.42 -2.43
CA ARG A 300 -14.47 8.74 -2.24
C ARG A 300 -14.94 9.29 -3.59
N LEU A 301 -15.95 10.15 -3.57
CA LEU A 301 -16.44 10.84 -4.76
C LEU A 301 -15.52 12.01 -5.10
N HIS A 302 -15.05 12.07 -6.34
CA HIS A 302 -14.42 13.25 -6.90
C HIS A 302 -15.52 14.13 -7.51
N GLU A 303 -15.98 15.12 -6.75
CA GLU A 303 -17.17 15.93 -7.04
C GLU A 303 -17.14 16.56 -8.44
N GLN A 304 -15.99 17.09 -8.88
CA GLN A 304 -15.90 17.79 -10.17
C GLN A 304 -16.14 16.85 -11.35
N SER A 305 -15.67 15.61 -11.26
CA SER A 305 -15.83 14.64 -12.35
C SER A 305 -17.04 13.76 -12.16
N GLY A 306 -17.55 13.55 -10.95
CA GLY A 306 -18.59 12.57 -10.63
C GLY A 306 -18.08 11.14 -10.46
N LEU A 307 -16.76 10.93 -10.53
CA LEU A 307 -16.15 9.60 -10.42
C LEU A 307 -15.99 9.20 -8.96
N LYS A 308 -16.34 7.97 -8.61
CA LYS A 308 -15.93 7.36 -7.35
C LYS A 308 -14.57 6.72 -7.54
N ARG A 309 -13.59 7.09 -6.71
CA ARG A 309 -12.19 6.68 -6.87
C ARG A 309 -11.61 6.21 -5.54
N LEU A 310 -10.70 5.24 -5.59
CA LEU A 310 -9.89 4.79 -4.45
C LEU A 310 -8.40 4.91 -4.79
N ARG A 311 -7.54 5.05 -3.78
CA ARG A 311 -6.09 4.86 -3.94
C ARG A 311 -5.77 3.42 -3.58
N GLY A 312 -5.09 2.70 -4.46
CA GLY A 312 -4.76 1.31 -4.25
C GLY A 312 -3.36 0.95 -4.74
N ARG A 313 -2.81 -0.11 -4.17
CA ARG A 313 -1.60 -0.77 -4.63
C ARG A 313 -1.99 -1.95 -5.50
N ALA A 314 -1.61 -1.94 -6.77
CA ALA A 314 -1.85 -3.07 -7.64
C ALA A 314 -0.93 -4.24 -7.26
N LEU A 315 -1.51 -5.42 -7.02
CA LEU A 315 -0.76 -6.61 -6.60
C LEU A 315 0.13 -7.19 -7.71
N ARG A 316 -0.08 -6.78 -8.97
CA ARG A 316 0.69 -7.29 -10.10
C ARG A 316 2.12 -6.75 -10.14
N ASP A 317 2.29 -5.47 -9.80
CA ASP A 317 3.54 -4.74 -9.99
C ASP A 317 3.85 -3.73 -8.88
N SER A 318 3.08 -3.77 -7.78
CA SER A 318 3.19 -2.86 -6.64
C SER A 318 2.99 -1.38 -6.99
N ALA A 319 2.49 -1.04 -8.18
CA ALA A 319 2.18 0.34 -8.55
C ALA A 319 1.08 0.90 -7.64
N VAL A 320 1.32 2.09 -7.08
CA VAL A 320 0.37 2.80 -6.22
C VAL A 320 -0.21 3.98 -6.98
N GLY A 321 -1.54 4.13 -6.94
CA GLY A 321 -2.21 5.27 -7.55
C GLY A 321 -3.71 5.24 -7.37
N TRP A 322 -4.38 6.18 -8.03
CA TRP A 322 -5.82 6.34 -7.99
C TRP A 322 -6.51 5.62 -9.14
N ALA A 323 -7.52 4.82 -8.82
CA ALA A 323 -8.33 4.08 -9.78
C ALA A 323 -9.82 4.39 -9.58
N THR A 324 -10.56 4.46 -10.67
CA THR A 324 -12.02 4.69 -10.65
C THR A 324 -12.73 3.41 -10.26
N THR A 325 -13.51 3.40 -9.18
CA THR A 325 -14.38 2.28 -8.81
C THR A 325 -15.70 2.33 -9.57
N VAL A 326 -16.32 3.51 -9.63
CA VAL A 326 -17.60 3.74 -10.30
C VAL A 326 -17.53 5.02 -11.12
N GLY A 327 -17.90 4.95 -12.41
CA GLY A 327 -17.99 6.10 -13.29
C GLY A 327 -19.30 6.89 -13.17
N ASN A 328 -19.39 8.04 -13.84
CA ASN A 328 -20.52 8.99 -13.75
C ASN A 328 -21.90 8.39 -14.07
N GLY A 329 -21.95 7.33 -14.89
CA GLY A 329 -23.18 6.61 -15.24
C GLY A 329 -23.49 5.41 -14.34
N GLY A 330 -22.83 5.28 -13.18
CA GLY A 330 -22.97 4.11 -12.30
C GLY A 330 -22.19 2.88 -12.79
N MET A 331 -21.37 3.02 -13.84
CA MET A 331 -20.62 1.88 -14.36
C MET A 331 -19.51 1.47 -13.40
N VAL A 332 -19.54 0.21 -12.97
CA VAL A 332 -18.54 -0.39 -12.08
C VAL A 332 -17.30 -0.82 -12.87
N TYR A 333 -16.15 -0.29 -12.46
CA TYR A 333 -14.82 -0.61 -12.99
C TYR A 333 -14.02 -1.49 -12.02
N LEU A 334 -14.16 -1.25 -10.71
CA LEU A 334 -13.56 -2.07 -9.66
C LEU A 334 -14.63 -2.51 -8.66
N GLN A 335 -14.52 -3.74 -8.16
CA GLN A 335 -15.44 -4.31 -7.17
C GLN A 335 -14.66 -4.97 -6.04
N ALA A 336 -15.08 -4.76 -4.78
CA ALA A 336 -14.51 -5.43 -3.62
C ALA A 336 -14.62 -6.96 -3.75
N VAL A 337 -13.55 -7.68 -3.36
CA VAL A 337 -13.45 -9.15 -3.35
C VAL A 337 -12.89 -9.68 -2.04
#